data_AF-A0A2N7WQL6-F1
#
_entry.id   AF-A0A2N7WQL6-F1
#
_cell.length_a   1.000
_cell.length_b   1.000
_cell.length_c   1.000
_cell.angle_alpha   90.00
_cell.angle_beta   90.00
_cell.angle_gamma   90.00
#
_symmetry.space_group_name_H-M   'P 1'
#
loop_
_entity.id
_entity.type
_entity.pdbx_description
1 polymer ?
#
loop_
_entity_poly.entity_id
_entity_poly.type
_entity_poly.pdbx_seq_one_letter_code
_entity_poly.pdbx_strand_id
1 'polypeptide(L)' 'MHAHSTRFLIDPTPRRADGEYIAHARISANRADGILYDIELSGDLAGFDVREDAIAYAKSWAQEWLAARFG' A
#
# COMPACT_ATOMS: atom_id res chain seq x y z
N MET A 1 -21.48 -20.62 2.04
CA MET A 1 -20.08 -20.61 1.56
C MET A 1 -19.62 -19.16 1.40
N HIS A 2 -19.26 -18.49 2.50
CA HIS A 2 -18.68 -17.14 2.42
C HIS A 2 -17.17 -17.29 2.50
N ALA A 3 -16.51 -17.29 1.34
CA ALA A 3 -15.09 -17.00 1.27
C ALA A 3 -14.92 -15.55 1.77
N HIS A 4 -14.73 -15.37 3.07
CA HIS A 4 -14.23 -14.13 3.64
C HIS A 4 -12.76 -14.01 3.22
N SER A 5 -12.54 -13.78 1.93
CA SER A 5 -11.27 -13.31 1.40
C SER A 5 -11.09 -11.91 2.00
N THR A 6 -10.25 -11.81 3.02
CA THR A 6 -9.72 -10.53 3.48
C THR A 6 -9.23 -9.78 2.25
N ARG A 7 -9.97 -8.75 1.83
CA ARG A 7 -9.57 -7.91 0.70
C ARG A 7 -8.56 -6.92 1.24
N PHE A 8 -7.30 -7.16 0.91
CA PHE A 8 -6.23 -6.18 1.12
C PHE A 8 -6.43 -5.05 0.10
N LEU A 9 -6.58 -3.83 0.60
CA LEU A 9 -6.54 -2.62 -0.21
C LEU A 9 -5.13 -2.05 -0.09
N ILE A 10 -4.50 -1.87 -1.24
CA ILE A 10 -3.23 -1.15 -1.35
C ILE A 10 -3.58 0.20 -1.94
N ASP A 11 -3.32 1.26 -1.17
CA ASP A 11 -3.37 2.63 -1.65
C ASP A 11 -1.92 3.09 -1.92
N PRO A 12 -1.48 3.09 -3.19
CA PRO A 12 -0.16 3.57 -3.57
C PRO A 12 -0.23 5.06 -3.91
N THR A 13 -1.00 5.88 -3.17
CA THR A 13 -1.12 7.31 -3.47
C THR A 13 0.18 7.99 -3.05
N PRO A 14 1.03 8.43 -4.00
CA PRO A 14 2.28 9.06 -3.65
C PRO A 14 2.00 10.42 -3.02
N ARG A 15 2.70 10.73 -1.93
CA ARG A 15 2.62 12.05 -1.31
C ARG A 15 3.54 12.98 -2.09
N ARG A 16 3.02 14.12 -2.56
CA ARG A 16 3.87 15.15 -3.15
C ARG A 16 4.46 16.02 -2.04
N ALA A 17 5.79 16.10 -1.96
CA ALA A 17 6.51 16.93 -1.00
C ALA A 17 7.57 17.74 -1.76
N ASP A 18 7.51 19.07 -1.66
CA ASP A 18 8.52 20.00 -2.18
C ASP A 18 8.91 19.87 -3.67
N GLY A 19 8.03 19.30 -4.50
CA GLY A 19 8.29 19.09 -5.93
C GLY A 19 8.56 17.63 -6.29
N GLU A 20 8.89 16.80 -5.32
CA GLU A 20 9.14 15.36 -5.46
C GLU A 20 7.88 14.54 -5.12
N TYR A 21 7.75 13.37 -5.75
CA TYR A 21 6.73 12.37 -5.45
C TYR A 21 7.31 11.32 -4.52
N ILE A 22 6.93 11.39 -3.25
CA ILE A 22 7.31 10.40 -2.26
C ILE A 22 6.43 9.17 -2.45
N ALA A 23 7.04 8.06 -2.82
CA ALA A 23 6.41 6.75 -2.81
C ALA A 23 5.90 6.46 -1.41
N HIS A 24 4.63 6.11 -1.38
CA HIS A 24 3.90 5.83 -0.17
C HIS A 24 2.98 4.65 -0.47
N ALA A 25 3.04 3.63 0.37
CA ALA A 25 2.16 2.47 0.30
C ALA A 25 1.41 2.35 1.62
N ARG A 26 0.08 2.36 1.54
CA ARG A 26 -0.80 2.06 2.67
C ARG A 26 -1.53 0.75 2.39
N ILE A 27 -1.34 -0.22 3.29
CA ILE A 27 -2.02 -1.51 3.23
C ILE A 27 -3.11 -1.49 4.29
N SER A 28 -4.36 -1.52 3.84
CA SER A 28 -5.53 -1.63 4.71
C SER A 28 -6.20 -2.98 4.45
N ALA A 29 -6.77 -3.61 5.48
CA ALA A 29 -7.63 -4.78 5.29
C ALA A 29 -9.06 -4.44 5.67
N ASN A 30 -9.98 -4.98 4.87
CA ASN A 30 -11.37 -5.08 5.28
C ASN A 30 -11.54 -6.33 6.15
N ARG A 31 -11.91 -6.14 7.41
CA ARG A 31 -12.34 -7.25 8.27
C ARG A 31 -13.71 -7.75 7.78
N ALA A 32 -14.02 -9.02 8.05
CA ALA A 32 -15.32 -9.64 7.76
C ALA A 32 -16.53 -8.80 8.25
N ASP A 33 -16.34 -8.02 9.32
CA ASP A 33 -17.30 -7.06 9.88
C ASP A 33 -17.49 -5.77 9.07
N GLY A 34 -16.84 -5.64 7.91
CA GLY A 34 -16.89 -4.45 7.05
C GLY A 34 -16.00 -3.29 7.50
N ILE A 35 -15.34 -3.42 8.65
CA ILE A 35 -14.42 -2.39 9.18
C ILE A 35 -13.12 -2.45 8.37
N LEU A 36 -12.83 -1.36 7.63
CA LEU A 36 -11.48 -1.11 7.13
C LEU A 36 -10.59 -0.70 8.30
N TYR A 37 -9.49 -1.41 8.48
CA TYR A 37 -8.43 -0.97 9.36
C TYR A 37 -7.11 -0.99 8.61
N ASP A 38 -6.25 -0.07 8.98
CA ASP A 38 -4.91 0.03 8.46
C ASP A 38 -4.07 -1.08 9.08
N ILE A 39 -3.52 -1.95 8.24
CA ILE A 39 -2.61 -3.00 8.71
C ILE A 39 -1.21 -2.46 8.80
N GLU A 40 -0.77 -1.78 7.74
CA GLU A 40 0.60 -1.29 7.61
C GLU A 40 0.60 0.02 6.83
N LEU A 41 1.30 1.01 7.38
CA LEU A 41 1.65 2.22 6.66
C LEU A 41 3.15 2.20 6.45
N SER A 42 3.56 2.05 5.20
CA SER A 42 4.98 2.06 4.82
C SER A 42 5.67 3.39 5.18
N GLY A 43 4.90 4.47 5.30
CA GLY A 43 5.44 5.81 5.51
C GLY A 43 6.02 6.38 4.21
N ASP A 44 7.13 7.09 4.31
CA ASP A 44 7.92 7.58 3.19
C ASP A 44 8.94 6.51 2.76
N LEU A 45 8.66 5.83 1.65
CA LEU A 45 9.54 4.79 1.12
C LEU A 45 10.76 5.40 0.42
N ALA A 46 10.51 6.26 -0.56
CA ALA A 46 11.54 6.92 -1.36
C ALA A 46 10.93 8.11 -2.12
N GLY A 47 11.74 9.14 -2.36
CA GLY A 47 11.40 10.25 -3.24
C GLY A 47 11.70 9.93 -4.69
N PHE A 48 10.74 10.18 -5.58
CA PHE A 48 10.88 10.04 -7.01
C PHE A 48 10.51 11.35 -7.70
N ASP A 49 11.21 11.68 -8.78
CA ASP A 49 10.84 12.81 -9.63
C ASP A 49 9.56 12.52 -10.43
N VAL A 50 9.31 11.23 -10.74
CA VAL A 50 8.18 10.77 -11.55
C VAL A 50 7.14 10.05 -10.69
N ARG A 51 5.89 10.52 -10.79
CA ARG A 51 4.74 9.93 -10.07
C ARG A 51 4.55 8.44 -10.36
N GLU A 52 4.70 8.04 -11.61
CA GLU A 52 4.49 6.65 -12.04
C GLU A 52 5.49 5.69 -11.40
N ASP A 53 6.75 6.12 -11.25
CA ASP A 53 7.80 5.34 -10.60
C ASP A 53 7.52 5.17 -9.11
N ALA A 54 7.08 6.25 -8.44
CA ALA A 54 6.65 6.20 -7.05
C ALA A 54 5.50 5.21 -6.82
N ILE A 55 4.54 5.16 -7.75
CA ILE A 55 3.39 4.24 -7.68
C ILE A 55 3.82 2.80 -7.94
N ALA A 56 4.67 2.57 -8.95
CA ALA A 56 5.20 1.26 -9.27
C ALA A 56 5.98 0.69 -8.08
N TYR A 57 6.85 1.51 -7.48
CA TYR A 57 7.61 1.15 -6.30
C TYR A 57 6.71 0.83 -5.10
N ALA A 58 5.73 1.70 -4.80
CA ALA A 58 4.77 1.49 -3.72
C ALA A 58 3.96 0.18 -3.89
N LYS A 59 3.56 -0.14 -5.13
CA LYS A 59 2.86 -1.39 -5.44
C LYS A 59 3.75 -2.62 -5.25
N SER A 60 4.97 -2.62 -5.79
CA SER A 60 5.90 -3.73 -5.64
C SER A 60 6.21 -3.98 -4.17
N TRP A 61 6.51 -2.92 -3.41
CA TRP A 61 6.74 -3.03 -1.96
C TRP A 61 5.54 -3.65 -1.24
N ALA A 62 4.32 -3.21 -1.56
CA ALA A 62 3.12 -3.77 -0.93
C ALA A 62 2.89 -5.25 -1.27
N GLN A 63 3.20 -5.67 -2.50
CA GLN A 63 3.15 -7.09 -2.88
C GLN A 63 4.21 -7.91 -2.15
N GLU A 64 5.44 -7.41 -2.04
CA GLU A 64 6.50 -8.08 -1.29
C GLU A 64 6.20 -8.16 0.20
N TRP A 65 5.63 -7.10 0.78
CA TRP A 65 5.19 -7.11 2.18
C TRP A 65 4.09 -8.15 2.41
N LEU A 66 3.10 -8.23 1.52
CA LEU A 66 2.05 -9.26 1.58
C LEU A 66 2.64 -10.67 1.44
N ALA A 67 3.58 -10.86 0.51
CA ALA A 67 4.26 -12.14 0.33
C ALA A 67 5.13 -12.52 1.54
N ALA A 68 5.83 -11.57 2.16
CA ALA A 68 6.63 -11.82 3.36
C ALA A 68 5.77 -12.12 4.60
N ARG A 69 4.55 -11.58 4.67
CA ARG A 69 3.65 -11.72 5.82
C ARG A 69 2.71 -12.92 5.72
N PHE A 70 2.27 -13.26 4.50
CA PHE A 70 1.28 -14.31 4.24
C PHE A 70 1.79 -15.45 3.35
N GLY A 71 3.01 -15.37 2.83
CA GLY A 71 3.66 -16.41 2.02
C GLY A 71 4.41 -17.45 2.84
#